data_AF-A0A2M7BS84-F1
#
_entry.id   AF-A0A2M7BS84-F1
#
_cell.length_a   1.000
_cell.length_b   1.000
_cell.length_c   1.000
_cell.angle_alpha   90.00
_cell.angle_beta   90.00
_cell.angle_gamma   90.00
#
_symmetry.space_group_name_H-M   'P 1'
#
loop_
_entity.id
_entity.type
_entity.pdbx_description
1 polymer ?
#
loop_
_entity_poly.entity_id
_entity_poly.type
_entity_poly.pdbx_seq_one_letter_code
_entity_poly.pdbx_strand_id
1 'polypeptide(L)'
;MIIDITLDSEKKVAIKVGEKVDFNTPLYTSREKSEERIEVAGLLSIHPKRIFHHLKKNVGDRVILGDVLAEKKSLFTDKKITSHIEGVITEIDHIEGIILIETQKESQPERCWF
;
A
#
# COMPACT_ATOMS: atom_id res chain seq x y z
N MET A 1 34.46 4.66 -22.28
CA MET A 1 33.11 4.34 -22.76
C MET A 1 32.15 5.18 -21.93
N ILE A 2 31.29 5.94 -22.60
CA ILE A 2 30.27 6.77 -21.96
C ILE A 2 28.94 6.17 -22.43
N ILE A 3 28.02 5.93 -21.50
CA ILE A 3 26.68 5.40 -21.76
C ILE A 3 25.69 6.43 -21.25
N ASP A 4 24.79 6.88 -22.13
CA ASP A 4 23.70 7.78 -21.78
C ASP A 4 22.42 6.96 -21.59
N ILE A 5 21.77 7.12 -20.44
CA ILE A 5 20.56 6.38 -20.07
C ILE A 5 19.48 7.38 -19.70
N THR A 6 18.35 7.31 -20.40
CA THR A 6 17.16 8.11 -20.09
C THR A 6 16.34 7.38 -19.04
N LEU A 7 16.10 8.03 -17.90
CA LEU A 7 15.26 7.49 -16.82
C LEU A 7 13.87 8.12 -16.86
N ASP A 8 12.86 7.29 -16.62
CA ASP A 8 11.50 7.77 -16.37
C ASP A 8 11.44 8.49 -15.01
N SER A 9 10.60 9.51 -14.92
CA SER A 9 10.36 10.30 -13.72
C SER A 9 9.89 9.50 -12.50
N GLU A 10 9.30 8.32 -12.71
CA GLU A 10 8.86 7.43 -11.63
C GLU A 10 9.99 6.54 -11.07
N LYS A 11 11.15 6.48 -11.74
CA LYS A 11 12.31 5.68 -11.34
C LYS A 11 13.26 6.50 -10.48
N LYS A 12 13.59 5.98 -9.30
CA LYS A 12 14.55 6.63 -8.38
C LYS A 12 15.95 6.09 -8.62
N VAL A 13 16.91 6.98 -8.88
CA VAL A 13 18.34 6.63 -9.03
C VAL A 13 18.87 5.98 -7.75
N ALA A 14 19.50 4.81 -7.88
CA ALA A 14 20.04 4.01 -6.78
C ALA A 14 21.55 4.21 -6.56
N ILE A 15 22.24 4.90 -7.47
CA ILE A 15 23.69 5.16 -7.44
C ILE A 15 24.04 6.61 -7.12
N LYS A 16 25.25 6.86 -6.63
CA LYS A 16 25.79 8.21 -6.36
C LYS A 16 26.88 8.60 -7.36
N VAL A 17 27.08 9.92 -7.50
CA VAL A 17 28.16 10.45 -8.34
C VAL A 17 29.53 9.97 -7.81
N GLY A 18 30.34 9.38 -8.69
CA GLY A 18 31.67 8.86 -8.35
C GLY A 18 31.69 7.44 -7.78
N GLU A 19 30.53 6.79 -7.68
CA GLU A 19 30.43 5.40 -7.25
C GLU A 19 31.01 4.46 -8.32
N LYS A 20 31.82 3.49 -7.90
CA LYS A 20 32.30 2.42 -8.78
C LYS A 20 31.18 1.39 -8.92
N VAL A 21 30.67 1.22 -10.14
CA VAL A 21 29.56 0.33 -10.45
C VAL A 21 30.02 -0.81 -11.36
N ASP A 22 29.34 -1.94 -11.27
CA ASP A 22 29.49 -3.10 -12.15
C ASP A 22 28.13 -3.55 -12.73
N PHE A 23 28.11 -4.62 -13.54
CA PHE A 23 26.88 -5.14 -14.16
C PHE A 23 25.86 -5.71 -13.15
N ASN A 24 26.26 -5.94 -11.89
CA ASN A 24 25.36 -6.39 -10.83
C ASN A 24 24.83 -5.22 -9.98
N THR A 25 25.36 -4.01 -10.18
CA THR A 25 24.99 -2.83 -9.40
C THR A 25 23.63 -2.30 -9.86
N PRO A 26 22.64 -2.11 -8.96
CA PRO A 26 21.36 -1.50 -9.29
C PRO A 26 21.50 -0.05 -9.76
N LEU A 27 20.93 0.32 -10.90
CA LEU A 27 20.95 1.72 -11.37
C LEU A 27 19.79 2.55 -10.82
N TYR A 28 18.61 1.94 -10.77
CA TYR A 28 17.40 2.59 -10.32
C TYR A 28 16.46 1.59 -9.66
N THR A 29 15.57 2.12 -8.83
CA THR A 29 14.47 1.39 -8.21
C THR A 29 13.17 1.98 -8.73
N SER A 30 12.27 1.12 -9.20
CA SER A 30 10.87 1.47 -9.46
C SER A 30 10.07 1.39 -8.16
N ARG A 31 9.19 2.38 -7.95
CA ARG A 31 8.18 2.31 -6.89
C ARG A 31 6.88 1.91 -7.52
N GLU A 32 6.45 0.68 -7.28
CA GLU A 32 5.13 0.25 -7.72
C GLU A 32 4.12 0.66 -6.65
N LYS A 33 3.21 1.56 -7.06
CA LYS A 33 2.00 1.84 -6.30
C LYS A 33 1.00 0.74 -6.64
N SER A 34 0.54 0.01 -5.63
CA SER A 34 -0.61 -0.86 -5.78
C SER A 34 -1.68 -0.48 -4.78
N GLU A 35 -2.94 -0.64 -5.19
CA GLU A 35 -4.09 -0.41 -4.32
C GLU A 35 -4.71 -1.75 -3.94
N GLU A 36 -5.06 -1.90 -2.67
CA GLU A 36 -5.78 -3.06 -2.18
C GLU A 36 -7.17 -2.67 -1.70
N ARG A 37 -8.17 -3.41 -2.19
CA ARG A 37 -9.58 -3.24 -1.86
C ARG A 37 -10.01 -4.22 -0.77
N ILE A 38 -10.54 -3.71 0.34
CA ILE A 38 -11.02 -4.50 1.47
C ILE A 38 -12.52 -4.30 1.67
N GLU A 39 -13.30 -5.38 1.59
CA GLU A 39 -14.76 -5.37 1.76
C GLU A 39 -15.21 -5.40 3.22
N VAL A 40 -15.02 -4.29 3.92
CA VAL A 40 -15.27 -4.18 5.37
C VAL A 40 -16.73 -4.44 5.74
N ALA A 41 -17.70 -3.94 4.98
CA ALA A 41 -19.12 -4.12 5.31
C ALA A 41 -19.56 -5.58 5.21
N GLY A 42 -19.13 -6.29 4.16
CA GLY A 42 -19.38 -7.71 3.96
C GLY A 42 -18.71 -8.55 5.05
N LEU A 43 -17.43 -8.27 5.31
CA LEU A 43 -16.66 -8.96 6.34
C LEU A 43 -17.19 -8.71 7.76
N LEU A 44 -17.71 -7.52 8.10
CA LEU A 44 -18.34 -7.25 9.41
C LEU A 44 -19.83 -7.63 9.47
N SER A 45 -20.44 -8.01 8.35
CA SER A 45 -21.89 -8.25 8.24
C SER A 45 -22.68 -7.04 8.77
N ILE A 46 -22.38 -5.87 8.22
CA ILE A 46 -23.05 -4.59 8.51
C ILE A 46 -23.53 -3.95 7.21
N HIS A 47 -24.47 -3.01 7.32
CA HIS A 47 -24.89 -2.22 6.18
C HIS A 47 -23.77 -1.22 5.80
N PRO A 48 -23.41 -1.06 4.50
CA PRO A 48 -22.34 -0.14 4.04
C PRO A 48 -22.41 1.27 4.63
N LYS A 49 -23.61 1.87 4.64
CA LYS A 49 -23.89 3.18 5.28
C LYS A 49 -23.45 3.32 6.74
N ARG A 50 -23.25 2.21 7.47
CA ARG A 50 -22.81 2.20 8.87
C ARG A 50 -21.30 1.98 9.03
N ILE A 51 -20.54 1.83 7.95
CA ILE A 51 -19.11 1.53 7.98
C ILE A 51 -18.34 2.49 8.91
N PHE A 52 -18.58 3.80 8.81
CA PHE A 52 -17.92 4.83 9.63
C PHE A 52 -18.11 4.67 11.14
N HIS A 53 -19.17 4.00 11.60
CA HIS A 53 -19.38 3.75 13.04
C HIS A 53 -18.48 2.62 13.58
N HIS A 54 -17.97 1.78 12.69
CA HIS A 54 -17.21 0.58 13.03
C HIS A 54 -15.72 0.71 12.71
N LEU A 55 -15.35 1.70 11.89
CA LEU A 55 -13.96 1.95 11.52
C LEU A 55 -13.14 2.48 12.69
N LYS A 56 -11.87 2.06 12.73
CA LYS A 56 -10.85 2.53 13.70
C LYS A 56 -9.77 3.36 13.05
N LYS A 57 -9.77 3.43 11.72
CA LYS A 57 -8.83 4.17 10.89
C LYS A 57 -9.61 5.06 9.93
N ASN A 58 -9.03 6.19 9.58
CA ASN A 58 -9.59 7.19 8.69
C ASN A 58 -8.78 7.29 7.38
N VAL A 59 -9.34 7.99 6.39
CA VAL A 59 -8.59 8.37 5.18
C VAL A 59 -7.36 9.18 5.58
N GLY A 60 -6.21 8.83 5.01
CA GLY A 60 -4.90 9.41 5.33
C GLY A 60 -4.15 8.70 6.46
N ASP A 61 -4.80 7.79 7.20
CA ASP A 61 -4.12 7.05 8.25
C ASP A 61 -3.18 6.00 7.67
N ARG A 62 -1.99 5.88 8.28
CA ARG A 62 -1.08 4.76 8.04
C ARG A 62 -1.58 3.51 8.75
N VAL A 63 -1.52 2.40 8.03
CA VAL A 63 -1.92 1.08 8.49
C VAL A 63 -0.72 0.16 8.38
N ILE A 64 -0.45 -0.60 9.44
CA ILE A 64 0.58 -1.65 9.43
C ILE A 64 -0.07 -3.04 9.46
N LEU A 65 0.73 -4.07 9.17
CA LEU A 65 0.26 -5.46 9.19
C LEU A 65 -0.25 -5.83 10.60
N GLY A 66 -1.49 -6.33 10.67
CA GLY A 66 -2.17 -6.69 11.91
C GLY A 66 -2.96 -5.55 12.58
N ASP A 67 -2.88 -4.31 12.07
CA ASP A 67 -3.68 -3.20 12.60
C ASP A 67 -5.17 -3.47 12.47
N VAL A 68 -5.94 -3.05 13.48
CA VAL A 68 -7.41 -3.16 13.44
C VAL A 68 -7.97 -2.06 12.55
N LEU A 69 -8.60 -2.45 11.45
CA LEU A 69 -9.27 -1.54 10.51
C LEU A 69 -10.67 -1.18 10.99
N ALA A 70 -11.41 -2.20 11.46
CA ALA A 70 -12.79 -2.05 11.88
C ALA A 70 -13.17 -3.09 12.94
N GLU A 71 -14.07 -2.72 13.85
CA GLU A 71 -14.65 -3.64 14.83
C GLU A 71 -16.16 -3.44 14.97
N LYS A 72 -16.86 -4.57 15.11
CA LYS A 72 -18.27 -4.63 15.50
C LYS A 72 -18.34 -5.34 16.85
N LYS A 73 -18.65 -4.57 17.89
CA LYS A 73 -18.90 -5.08 19.24
C LYS A 73 -20.40 -5.30 19.43
N SER A 74 -20.77 -6.47 19.94
CA SER A 74 -22.14 -6.81 20.30
C SER A 74 -22.12 -7.67 21.55
N LEU A 75 -23.21 -7.64 22.32
CA LEU A 75 -23.35 -8.35 23.60
C LEU A 75 -23.03 -9.85 23.52
N PHE A 76 -23.10 -10.46 22.33
CA PHE A 76 -22.86 -11.89 22.11
C PHE A 76 -21.69 -12.19 21.16
N THR A 77 -21.17 -11.21 20.41
CA THR A 77 -20.13 -11.48 19.40
C THR A 77 -19.34 -10.23 19.09
N ASP A 78 -18.02 -10.34 19.17
CA ASP A 78 -17.09 -9.32 18.72
C ASP A 78 -16.44 -9.78 17.41
N LYS A 79 -16.59 -8.98 16.36
CA LYS A 79 -15.93 -9.23 15.07
C LYS A 79 -14.96 -8.10 14.79
N LYS A 80 -13.69 -8.43 14.55
CA LYS A 80 -12.67 -7.46 14.13
C LYS A 80 -12.14 -7.82 12.75
N ILE A 81 -11.79 -6.79 11.99
CA ILE A 81 -11.04 -6.91 10.75
C ILE A 81 -9.67 -6.28 10.97
N THR A 82 -8.63 -7.02 10.61
CA THR A 82 -7.25 -6.55 10.63
C THR A 82 -6.70 -6.38 9.23
N SER A 83 -5.76 -5.45 9.06
CA SER A 83 -5.02 -5.28 7.82
C SER A 83 -4.04 -6.43 7.60
N HIS A 84 -3.99 -6.96 6.38
CA HIS A 84 -2.99 -7.94 5.96
C HIS A 84 -1.81 -7.29 5.22
N ILE A 85 -1.88 -5.96 5.03
CA ILE A 85 -0.87 -5.17 4.34
C ILE A 85 -0.49 -3.91 5.11
N GLU A 86 0.64 -3.34 4.73
CA GLU A 86 1.07 -2.01 5.16
C GLU A 86 0.82 -1.00 4.04
N GLY A 87 0.29 0.17 4.40
CA GLY A 87 -0.02 1.24 3.46
C GLY A 87 -0.72 2.43 4.09
N VAL A 88 -1.33 3.26 3.26
CA VAL A 88 -2.12 4.42 3.67
C VAL A 88 -3.53 4.26 3.12
N ILE A 89 -4.54 4.53 3.95
CA ILE A 89 -5.92 4.53 3.50
C ILE A 89 -6.14 5.73 2.58
N THR A 90 -6.43 5.48 1.31
CA THR A 90 -6.69 6.53 0.31
C THR A 90 -8.17 6.86 0.21
N GLU A 91 -9.03 5.86 0.38
CA GLU A 91 -10.47 6.03 0.21
C GLU A 91 -11.28 5.10 1.12
N ILE A 92 -12.44 5.58 1.54
CA ILE A 92 -13.45 4.81 2.25
C ILE A 92 -14.79 5.04 1.54
N ASP A 93 -15.29 4.02 0.86
CA ASP A 93 -16.57 4.06 0.18
C ASP A 93 -17.65 3.44 1.07
N HIS A 94 -18.64 4.26 1.43
CA HIS A 94 -19.78 3.91 2.28
C HIS A 94 -21.03 3.47 1.50
N ILE A 95 -21.00 3.56 0.17
CA ILE A 95 -22.00 3.02 -0.74
C ILE A 95 -21.75 1.52 -0.89
N GLU A 96 -20.52 1.14 -1.28
CA GLU A 96 -20.12 -0.28 -1.40
C GLU A 96 -19.67 -0.89 -0.06
N GLY A 97 -19.21 -0.06 0.88
CA GLY A 97 -18.75 -0.51 2.19
C GLY A 97 -17.33 -1.10 2.15
N ILE A 98 -16.46 -0.45 1.38
CA ILE A 98 -15.09 -0.87 1.12
C ILE A 98 -14.07 0.18 1.60
N ILE A 99 -12.83 -0.24 1.77
CA ILE A 99 -11.67 0.63 1.99
C ILE A 99 -10.64 0.34 0.89
N LEU A 100 -10.01 1.39 0.38
CA LEU A 100 -8.83 1.32 -0.48
C LEU A 100 -7.59 1.71 0.33
N ILE A 101 -6.56 0.86 0.24
CA ILE A 101 -5.25 1.09 0.86
C ILE A 101 -4.21 1.15 -0.25
N GLU A 102 -3.54 2.30 -0.40
CA GLU A 102 -2.37 2.43 -1.26
C GLU A 102 -1.16 1.87 -0.52
N THR A 103 -0.50 0.89 -1.13
CA THR A 103 0.79 0.37 -0.67
C THR A 103 1.87 0.73 -1.68
N GLN A 104 3.05 1.04 -1.15
CA GLN A 104 4.24 1.27 -1.95
C GLN A 104 5.15 0.07 -1.72
N LYS A 105 5.23 -0.81 -2.72
CA LYS A 105 6.26 -1.85 -2.73
C LYS A 105 7.46 -1.32 -3.48
N GLU A 106 8.62 -1.41 -2.85
CA GLU A 106 9.87 -1.28 -3.58
C GLU A 106 9.95 -2.48 -4.54
N SER A 107 9.88 -2.18 -5.84
CA SER A 107 10.05 -3.16 -6.90
C SER A 107 11.52 -3.60 -6.93
N GLN A 108 11.77 -4.79 -7.47
CA GLN A 108 13.12 -5.36 -7.51
C GLN A 108 14.08 -4.43 -8.29
N PRO A 109 15.33 -4.30 -7.84
CA PRO A 109 16.32 -3.49 -8.55
C PRO A 109 16.53 -4.04 -9.97
N GLU A 110 16.24 -3.23 -10.99
CA GLU A 110 16.60 -3.56 -12.36
C GLU A 110 18.12 -3.43 -12.53
N ARG A 111 18.72 -4.51 -13.04
CA ARG A 111 20.18 -4.63 -13.20
C ARG A 111 20.65 -3.91 -14.46
N CYS A 112 21.91 -3.47 -14.43
CA CYS A 112 22.70 -3.02 -15.57
C CYS A 112 22.87 -4.11 -16.66
N TRP A 113 21.83 -4.41 -17.44
CA TRP A 113 21.98 -5.10 -18.72
C TRP A 113 21.89 -4.03 -19.82
N PHE A 114 23.00 -3.83 -20.54
CA PHE A 114 23.10 -2.94 -21.70
C PHE A 114 23.45 -3.79 -22.93
#